data_AF-A0A377DBQ1-F1
#
_entry.id   AF-A0A377DBQ1-F1
#
_cell.length_a   1.000
_cell.length_b   1.000
_cell.length_c   1.000
_cell.angle_alpha   90.00
_cell.angle_beta   90.00
_cell.angle_gamma   90.00
#
_symmetry.space_group_name_H-M   'P 1'
#
loop_
_entity.id
_entity.type
_entity.pdbx_description
1 polymer ?
#
loop_
_entity_poly.entity_id
_entity_poly.type
_entity_poly.pdbx_seq_one_letter_code
_entity_poly.pdbx_strand_id
1 'polypeptide(L)' 'MKVEVETPEENTGDVIGDLSRRRGMLKGQESEVTGVKIHAEVRCLKCSDMQLSCVL' A
#
# COMPACT_ATOMS: atom_id res chain seq x y z
N MET A 1 5.40 11.06 -4.71
CA MET A 1 5.85 9.72 -5.15
C MET A 1 4.64 8.82 -5.17
N LYS A 2 4.40 8.09 -6.27
CA LYS A 2 3.29 7.14 -6.40
C LYS A 2 3.76 5.78 -5.86
N VAL A 3 3.04 5.20 -4.91
CA VAL A 3 3.30 3.87 -4.35
C VAL A 3 2.11 2.99 -4.66
N GLU A 4 2.40 1.79 -5.13
CA GLU A 4 1.41 0.76 -5.48
C GLU A 4 1.73 -0.46 -4.64
N VAL A 5 0.71 -0.98 -3.96
CA VAL A 5 0.81 -2.09 -3.03
C VAL A 5 -0.26 -3.10 -3.39
N GLU A 6 0.11 -4.35 -3.59
CA GLU A 6 -0.79 -5.44 -3.92
C GLU A 6 -0.87 -6.38 -2.72
N THR A 7 -2.00 -6.42 -2.03
CA THR A 7 -2.20 -7.30 -0.87
C THR A 7 -3.53 -8.02 -0.93
N PRO A 8 -3.64 -9.23 -0.35
CA PRO A 8 -4.93 -9.88 -0.18
C PRO A 8 -5.88 -9.05 0.71
N GLU A 9 -7.20 -9.27 0.55
CA GLU A 9 -8.24 -8.50 1.26
C GLU A 9 -8.09 -8.55 2.79
N GLU A 10 -7.66 -9.69 3.33
CA GLU A 10 -7.45 -9.91 4.77
C GLU A 10 -6.40 -8.98 5.40
N ASN A 11 -5.36 -8.61 4.65
CA ASN A 11 -4.24 -7.78 5.14
C ASN A 11 -4.37 -6.30 4.74
N THR A 12 -5.45 -5.94 4.05
CA THR A 12 -5.66 -4.58 3.52
C THR A 12 -5.72 -3.53 4.64
N GLY A 13 -6.28 -3.89 5.81
CA GLY A 13 -6.37 -2.99 6.96
C GLY A 13 -5.02 -2.57 7.54
N ASP A 14 -4.08 -3.52 7.68
CA ASP A 14 -2.76 -3.25 8.24
C ASP A 14 -1.91 -2.40 7.29
N VAL A 15 -2.01 -2.68 5.99
CA VAL A 15 -1.32 -1.93 4.92
C VAL A 15 -1.82 -0.49 4.86
N ILE A 16 -3.14 -0.27 4.92
CA ILE A 16 -3.72 1.07 4.97
C ILE A 16 -3.29 1.80 6.25
N GLY A 17 -3.26 1.10 7.38
CA GLY A 17 -2.77 1.63 8.65
C GLY A 17 -1.33 2.11 8.55
N ASP A 18 -0.44 1.30 7.95
CA ASP A 18 0.97 1.65 7.74
C ASP A 18 1.17 2.84 6.79
N LEU A 19 0.40 2.90 5.71
CA LEU A 19 0.42 4.02 4.76
C LEU A 19 -0.01 5.33 5.44
N SER A 20 -1.06 5.29 6.26
CA SER A 20 -1.56 6.44 7.00
C SER A 20 -0.56 6.91 8.07
N ARG A 21 0.07 5.97 8.79
CA ARG A 21 1.16 6.27 9.74
C ARG A 21 2.34 6.98 9.08
N ARG A 22 2.62 6.69 7.80
CA ARG A 22 3.68 7.33 6.99
C ARG A 22 3.27 8.67 6.38
N ARG A 23 2.13 9.25 6.79
CA ARG A 23 1.54 10.47 6.19
C ARG A 23 1.25 10.30 4.70
N GLY A 24 0.89 9.08 4.30
CA GLY A 24 0.43 8.76 2.96
C GLY A 24 -0.99 9.26 2.73
N MET A 25 -1.23 9.90 1.59
CA MET A 25 -2.57 10.19 1.10
C MET A 25 -3.03 9.05 0.19
N LEU A 26 -4.10 8.37 0.58
CA LEU A 26 -4.72 7.33 -0.25
C LEU A 26 -5.46 8.01 -1.42
N LYS A 27 -5.20 7.56 -2.66
CA LYS A 27 -5.88 8.06 -3.86
C LYS A 27 -7.04 7.15 -4.29
N GLY A 28 -6.95 5.86 -3.99
CA GLY A 28 -7.98 4.89 -4.32
C GLY A 28 -7.50 3.46 -4.12
N GLN A 29 -8.46 2.54 -4.08
CA GLN A 29 -8.22 1.11 -4.02
C GLN A 29 -9.01 0.43 -5.15
N GLU A 30 -8.36 -0.49 -5.86
CA GLU A 30 -8.98 -1.33 -6.87
C GLU A 30 -8.97 -2.77 -6.37
N SER A 31 -10.17 -3.33 -6.16
CA SER A 31 -10.35 -4.72 -5.75
C SER A 31 -10.39 -5.60 -6.99
N GLU A 32 -9.35 -6.41 -7.19
CA GLU A 32 -9.29 -7.47 -8.20
C GLU A 32 -9.59 -8.83 -7.54
N VAL A 33 -9.93 -9.84 -8.36
CA VAL A 33 -10.36 -11.17 -7.90
C VAL A 33 -9.24 -11.92 -7.15
N THR A 34 -7.98 -11.51 -7.35
CA THR A 34 -6.77 -12.08 -6.74
C THR A 34 -6.16 -11.21 -5.66
N GLY A 35 -6.72 -10.04 -5.36
CA GLY A 35 -6.20 -9.14 -4.32
C GLY A 35 -6.65 -7.69 -4.48
N VAL A 36 -6.27 -6.85 -3.52
CA VAL A 36 -6.56 -5.42 -3.50
C VAL A 36 -5.30 -4.65 -3.89
N LYS A 37 -5.42 -3.82 -4.91
CA LYS A 37 -4.40 -2.85 -5.30
C LYS A 37 -4.70 -1.53 -4.63
N ILE A 38 -3.75 -1.00 -3.87
CA ILE A 38 -3.90 0.27 -3.16
C ILE A 38 -2.97 1.29 -3.80
N HIS A 39 -3.55 2.39 -4.28
CA HIS A 39 -2.81 3.53 -4.79
C HIS A 39 -2.68 4.60 -3.71
N ALA A 40 -1.45 4.85 -3.29
CA ALA A 40 -1.15 5.85 -2.27
C ALA A 40 -0.03 6.80 -2.71
N GLU A 41 -0.14 8.05 -2.28
CA GLU A 41 0.91 9.04 -2.39
C GLU A 41 1.54 9.26 -1.02
N VAL A 42 2.76 8.75 -0.85
CA VAL A 42 3.51 8.88 0.40
C VAL A 42 4.69 9.80 0.18
N ARG A 43 4.89 10.76 1.08
CA ARG A 43 6.13 11.55 1.15
C ARG A 43 7.17 10.79 1.97
N CYS A 44 7.78 9.76 1.37
CA CYS A 44 8.89 9.03 1.98
C CYS A 44 10.25 9.52 1.41
N LEU A 45 11.28 9.54 2.26
CA LEU A 45 12.69 9.69 1.84
C LEU A 45 13.38 8.33 1.63
N LYS A 46 12.75 7.23 2.06
CA LYS A 46 13.21 5.83 1.90
C LYS A 46 11.99 4.95 1.61
N CYS A 47 11.66 4.73 0.35
CA CYS A 47 10.60 3.78 -0.07
C CYS A 47 11.14 2.45 -0.58
N SER A 48 12.46 2.24 -0.58
CA SER A 48 13.08 0.99 -1.03
C SER A 48 12.65 -0.24 -0.22
N ASP A 49 12.21 -0.05 1.04
CA ASP A 49 11.91 -1.17 1.94
C ASP A 49 10.47 -1.70 1.83
N MET A 50 9.57 -1.01 1.13
CA MET A 50 8.15 -1.40 1.06
C MET A 50 7.82 -2.34 -0.11
N GLN A 51 8.79 -2.60 -1.00
CA GLN A 51 8.63 -3.62 -2.04
C GLN A 51 8.80 -5.05 -1.51
N LEU A 52 9.45 -5.25 -0.34
CA LEU A 52 9.81 -6.59 0.12
C LEU A 52 8.77 -7.28 1.00
N SER A 53 7.87 -6.54 1.66
CA SER A 53 6.89 -7.14 2.58
C SER A 53 5.56 -7.52 1.93
N CYS A 54 5.46 -7.46 0.59
CA CYS A 54 4.18 -7.53 -0.13
C CYS A 54 4.09 -8.69 -1.15
N VAL A 55 5.14 -9.51 -1.29
CA VAL A 55 5.19 -10.66 -2.23
C VAL A 55 5.38 -11.99 -1.49
N LEU A 56 5.43 -11.99 -0.15
CA LEU A 56 5.54 -13.20 0.68
C LEU A 56 4.36 -13.29 1.65
#